data_AF-A0A959P0J3-F1
#
_entry.id   AF-A0A959P0J3-F1
#
_cell.length_a   1.000
_cell.length_b   1.000
_cell.length_c   1.000
_cell.angle_alpha   90.00
_cell.angle_beta   90.00
_cell.angle_gamma   90.00
#
_symmetry.space_group_name_H-M   'P 1'
#
loop_
_entity.id
_entity.type
_entity.pdbx_description
1 polymer ?
#
loop_
_entity_poly.entity_id
_entity_poly.type
_entity_poly.pdbx_seq_one_letter_code
_entity_poly.pdbx_strand_id
1 'polypeptide(L)'
;KNGNKIKPVITNEINLKESKKIIHKDNVQLNRVYFAWHSDKGYGNDDAALDILADILAGSKNSRLYKKLVHEMQIAQDVSAFQYSAKYNGVFFIIISLAKNEETENVKEYLLEEIKKVVKKGITKKELERALNGYKSSYIYSLQNLDNLVNQINNYNCNLNEPNSFLYDLNRYNKLELNEITWVAEKYLMKNFIELDIIPK
;
A
#
# COMPACT_ATOMS: atom_id res chain seq x y z
N LYS A 1 -7.75 -37.27 3.33
CA LYS A 1 -6.33 -37.58 3.02
C LYS A 1 -5.47 -36.85 4.04
N ASN A 2 -4.78 -37.57 4.92
CA ASN A 2 -3.84 -36.99 5.88
C ASN A 2 -2.60 -36.53 5.12
N GLY A 3 -2.63 -35.29 4.63
CA GLY A 3 -1.43 -34.65 4.10
C GLY A 3 -0.41 -34.50 5.21
N ASN A 4 0.86 -34.79 4.91
CA ASN A 4 1.97 -34.61 5.85
C ASN A 4 1.87 -33.21 6.48
N LYS A 5 1.94 -33.13 7.82
CA LYS A 5 1.96 -31.84 8.52
C LYS A 5 3.19 -31.05 8.04
N ILE A 6 2.95 -30.04 7.21
CA ILE A 6 3.99 -29.11 6.76
C ILE A 6 4.45 -28.35 8.00
N LYS A 7 5.77 -28.30 8.23
CA LYS A 7 6.32 -27.51 9.34
C LYS A 7 5.89 -26.05 9.17
N PRO A 8 5.47 -25.37 10.26
CA PRO A 8 5.08 -23.98 10.17
C PRO A 8 6.26 -23.15 9.63
N VAL A 9 5.97 -22.29 8.64
CA VAL A 9 6.95 -21.33 8.12
C VAL A 9 7.14 -20.26 9.19
N ILE A 10 8.37 -20.09 9.65
CA ILE A 10 8.75 -19.02 10.57
C ILE A 10 9.34 -17.90 9.71
N THR A 11 8.70 -16.74 9.69
CA THR A 11 9.27 -15.53 9.10
C THR A 11 9.94 -14.70 10.18
N ASN A 12 11.20 -14.35 9.94
CA ASN A 12 11.90 -13.37 10.76
C ASN A 12 11.52 -11.97 10.27
N GLU A 13 11.57 -10.99 11.17
CA GLU A 13 11.43 -9.58 10.80
C GLU A 13 12.63 -9.19 9.92
N ILE A 14 12.35 -8.79 8.67
CA ILE A 14 13.40 -8.40 7.71
C ILE A 14 13.43 -6.88 7.65
N ASN A 15 14.48 -6.30 8.22
CA ASN A 15 14.77 -4.87 8.04
C ASN A 15 15.92 -4.71 7.05
N LEU A 16 15.71 -3.87 6.03
CA LEU A 16 16.77 -3.49 5.11
C LEU A 16 17.82 -2.65 5.85
N LYS A 17 19.10 -2.99 5.69
CA LYS A 17 20.22 -2.23 6.29
C LYS A 17 20.36 -0.83 5.69
N GLU A 18 20.05 -0.70 4.40
CA GLU A 18 20.09 0.54 3.63
C GLU A 18 19.03 0.50 2.54
N SER A 19 18.58 1.66 2.07
CA SER A 19 17.76 1.73 0.86
C SER A 19 18.58 1.33 -0.36
N LYS A 20 17.98 0.59 -1.29
CA LYS A 20 18.64 0.16 -2.54
C LYS A 20 17.92 0.71 -3.75
N LYS A 21 18.68 1.24 -4.70
CA LYS A 21 18.20 1.69 -6.00
C LYS A 21 18.63 0.71 -7.08
N ILE A 22 17.69 0.30 -7.92
CA ILE A 22 17.90 -0.58 -9.08
C ILE A 22 17.38 0.15 -10.30
N ILE A 23 18.16 0.19 -11.38
CA ILE A 23 17.76 0.80 -12.64
C ILE A 23 17.68 -0.30 -13.70
N HIS A 24 16.55 -0.37 -14.41
CA HIS A 24 16.31 -1.32 -15.47
C HIS A 24 15.81 -0.61 -16.73
N LYS A 25 16.43 -0.93 -17.88
CA LYS A 25 16.02 -0.41 -19.19
C LYS A 25 15.01 -1.34 -19.84
N ASP A 26 13.83 -0.82 -20.19
CA ASP A 26 12.78 -1.59 -20.85
C ASP A 26 12.14 -0.83 -22.03
N ASN A 27 11.33 -1.53 -22.83
CA ASN A 27 10.60 -0.95 -23.95
C ASN A 27 9.35 -0.19 -23.47
N VAL A 28 9.57 0.92 -22.75
CA VAL A 28 8.54 1.81 -22.20
C VAL A 28 8.68 3.21 -22.76
N GLN A 29 7.59 3.97 -22.78
CA GLN A 29 7.60 5.36 -23.28
C GLN A 29 7.97 6.39 -22.21
N LEU A 30 7.67 6.08 -20.94
CA LEU A 30 7.87 6.97 -19.80
C LEU A 30 8.62 6.24 -18.70
N ASN A 31 9.38 7.00 -17.91
CA ASN A 31 10.01 6.49 -16.70
C ASN A 31 8.93 6.09 -15.70
N ARG A 32 9.11 4.94 -15.05
CA ARG A 32 8.25 4.49 -13.97
C ARG A 32 9.09 4.04 -12.79
N VAL A 33 8.84 4.62 -11.62
CA VAL A 33 9.52 4.27 -10.38
C VAL A 33 8.59 3.51 -9.45
N TYR A 34 9.14 2.49 -8.80
CA TYR A 34 8.49 1.70 -7.77
C TYR A 34 9.25 1.87 -6.47
N PHE A 35 8.56 2.31 -5.43
CA PHE A 35 9.05 2.33 -4.06
C PHE A 35 8.37 1.21 -3.28
N ALA A 36 9.16 0.41 -2.58
CA ALA A 36 8.67 -0.75 -1.83
C ALA A 36 9.26 -0.79 -0.43
N TRP A 37 8.39 -0.83 0.57
CA TRP A 37 8.72 -1.01 1.98
C TRP A 37 8.23 -2.35 2.46
N HIS A 38 9.04 -3.04 3.27
CA HIS A 38 8.55 -4.19 4.02
C HIS A 38 7.43 -3.73 4.98
N SER A 39 6.33 -4.49 5.05
CA SER A 39 5.17 -4.15 5.86
C SER A 39 4.56 -5.37 6.56
N ASP A 40 3.53 -5.14 7.38
CA ASP A 40 2.85 -6.21 8.11
C ASP A 40 2.22 -7.23 7.15
N LYS A 41 2.07 -8.47 7.62
CA LYS A 41 1.39 -9.53 6.88
C LYS A 41 -0.11 -9.23 6.73
N GLY A 42 -0.74 -9.90 5.77
CA GLY A 42 -2.20 -9.82 5.60
C GLY A 42 -2.95 -10.23 6.86
N TYR A 43 -4.00 -9.46 7.20
CA TYR A 43 -4.75 -9.57 8.46
C TYR A 43 -3.91 -9.34 9.73
N GLY A 44 -2.68 -8.82 9.59
CA GLY A 44 -1.90 -8.30 10.70
C GLY A 44 -2.57 -7.08 11.36
N ASN A 45 -2.00 -6.65 12.47
CA ASN A 45 -2.56 -5.54 13.25
C ASN A 45 -2.50 -4.22 12.48
N ASP A 46 -1.46 -4.02 11.68
CA ASP A 46 -1.23 -2.76 10.96
C ASP A 46 -1.72 -2.79 9.51
N ASP A 47 -2.11 -3.97 9.01
CA ASP A 47 -2.44 -4.21 7.60
C ASP A 47 -3.60 -3.34 7.09
N ALA A 48 -4.71 -3.27 7.84
CA ALA A 48 -5.84 -2.41 7.48
C ALA A 48 -5.49 -0.91 7.54
N ALA A 49 -4.65 -0.50 8.48
CA ALA A 49 -4.18 0.88 8.57
C ALA A 49 -3.28 1.25 7.38
N LEU A 50 -2.48 0.30 6.90
CA LEU A 50 -1.64 0.45 5.69
C LEU A 50 -2.49 0.57 4.42
N ASP A 51 -3.55 -0.22 4.26
CA ASP A 51 -4.50 -0.04 3.14
C ASP A 51 -5.10 1.37 3.11
N ILE A 52 -5.53 1.88 4.27
CA ILE A 52 -6.11 3.22 4.38
C ILE A 52 -5.06 4.31 4.17
N LEU A 53 -3.83 4.11 4.64
CA LEU A 53 -2.71 5.01 4.35
C LEU A 53 -2.45 5.09 2.84
N ALA A 54 -2.46 3.95 2.14
CA ALA A 54 -2.29 3.90 0.69
C ALA A 54 -3.38 4.69 -0.04
N ASP A 55 -4.65 4.54 0.36
CA ASP A 55 -5.74 5.32 -0.23
C ASP A 55 -5.59 6.83 0.03
N ILE A 56 -5.15 7.23 1.22
CA ILE A 56 -4.91 8.64 1.56
C ILE A 56 -3.76 9.22 0.72
N LEU A 57 -2.71 8.45 0.50
CA LEU A 57 -1.57 8.88 -0.30
C LEU A 57 -1.88 8.94 -1.79
N ALA A 58 -2.55 7.93 -2.35
CA ALA A 58 -2.70 7.80 -3.81
C ALA A 58 -4.02 7.14 -4.31
N GLY A 59 -5.03 6.91 -3.46
CA GLY A 59 -6.24 6.15 -3.83
C GLY A 59 -7.30 6.90 -4.64
N SER A 60 -7.18 8.23 -4.77
CA SER A 60 -8.16 9.02 -5.54
C SER A 60 -7.56 10.32 -6.07
N LYS A 61 -8.30 11.05 -6.90
CA LYS A 61 -7.88 12.37 -7.41
C LYS A 61 -7.71 13.43 -6.30
N ASN A 62 -8.29 13.19 -5.13
CA ASN A 62 -8.16 14.06 -3.96
C ASN A 62 -7.09 13.55 -2.96
N SER A 63 -6.40 12.46 -3.28
CA SER A 63 -5.30 11.95 -2.47
C SER A 63 -4.08 12.86 -2.54
N ARG A 64 -3.22 12.80 -1.53
CA ARG A 64 -2.16 13.80 -1.34
C ARG A 64 -1.14 13.79 -2.48
N LEU A 65 -0.64 12.61 -2.86
CA LEU A 65 0.36 12.50 -3.92
C LEU A 65 -0.25 12.77 -5.30
N TYR A 66 -1.48 12.33 -5.56
CA TYR A 66 -2.14 12.65 -6.83
C TYR A 66 -2.29 14.16 -6.98
N LYS A 67 -2.84 14.83 -5.97
CA LYS A 67 -3.02 16.28 -5.98
C LYS A 67 -1.69 17.00 -6.20
N LYS A 68 -0.64 16.58 -5.48
CA LYS A 68 0.66 17.25 -5.55
C LYS A 68 1.40 16.98 -6.87
N LEU A 69 1.65 15.71 -7.19
CA LEU A 69 2.54 15.30 -8.29
C LEU A 69 1.87 15.38 -9.66
N VAL A 70 0.59 14.98 -9.75
CA VAL A 70 -0.12 14.89 -11.03
C VAL A 70 -0.82 16.21 -11.36
N HIS A 71 -1.52 16.81 -10.39
CA HIS A 71 -2.35 17.99 -10.64
C HIS A 71 -1.60 19.32 -10.45
N GLU A 72 -0.98 19.55 -9.28
CA GLU A 72 -0.34 20.84 -8.97
C GLU A 72 1.00 21.02 -9.69
N MET A 73 1.84 19.98 -9.70
CA MET A 73 3.20 20.05 -10.23
C MET A 73 3.34 19.49 -11.65
N GLN A 74 2.44 18.60 -12.05
CA GLN A 74 2.44 17.96 -13.37
C GLN A 74 3.73 17.19 -13.72
N ILE A 75 4.46 16.73 -12.70
CA ILE A 75 5.69 15.95 -12.84
C ILE A 75 5.46 14.43 -12.87
N ALA A 76 4.21 14.01 -12.62
CA ALA A 76 3.77 12.62 -12.77
C ALA A 76 2.52 12.56 -13.65
N GLN A 77 2.42 11.51 -14.47
CA GLN A 77 1.20 11.18 -15.20
C GLN A 77 0.21 10.41 -14.32
N ASP A 78 0.71 9.56 -13.44
CA ASP A 78 -0.09 8.76 -12.53
C ASP A 78 0.71 8.41 -11.27
N VAL A 79 -0.01 8.22 -10.16
CA VAL A 79 0.52 7.71 -8.91
C VAL A 79 -0.48 6.74 -8.30
N SER A 80 0.01 5.59 -7.84
CA SER A 80 -0.75 4.58 -7.13
C SER A 80 0.00 4.13 -5.89
N ALA A 81 -0.75 3.72 -4.87
CA ALA A 81 -0.21 3.13 -3.66
C ALA A 81 -1.12 1.99 -3.23
N PHE A 82 -0.54 0.92 -2.67
CA PHE A 82 -1.29 -0.18 -2.12
C PHE A 82 -0.45 -0.97 -1.12
N GLN A 83 -1.13 -1.61 -0.18
CA GLN A 83 -0.56 -2.61 0.70
C GLN A 83 -0.72 -3.99 0.04
N TYR A 84 0.39 -4.70 -0.14
CA TYR A 84 0.39 -6.10 -0.60
C TYR A 84 0.38 -7.03 0.60
N SER A 85 -0.82 -7.46 0.99
CA SER A 85 -1.12 -8.26 2.18
C SER A 85 -0.83 -9.76 2.00
N ALA A 86 0.44 -10.15 1.93
CA ALA A 86 0.83 -11.55 1.83
C ALA A 86 0.77 -12.29 3.18
N LYS A 87 0.62 -13.62 3.12
CA LYS A 87 0.35 -14.49 4.29
C LYS A 87 1.38 -14.39 5.41
N TYR A 88 2.65 -14.26 5.06
CA TYR A 88 3.74 -14.32 6.03
C TYR A 88 4.43 -12.99 6.28
N ASN A 89 4.27 -12.03 5.37
CA ASN A 89 4.85 -10.67 5.37
C ASN A 89 4.12 -9.85 4.30
N GLY A 90 4.12 -8.52 4.43
CA GLY A 90 3.58 -7.63 3.42
C GLY A 90 4.63 -6.77 2.74
N VAL A 91 4.19 -6.06 1.70
CA VAL A 91 4.96 -4.98 1.06
C VAL A 91 4.05 -3.79 0.80
N PHE A 92 4.43 -2.61 1.29
CA PHE A 92 3.75 -1.38 0.94
C PHE A 92 4.40 -0.79 -0.31
N PHE A 93 3.60 -0.56 -1.35
CA PHE A 93 4.07 -0.03 -2.63
C PHE A 93 3.57 1.40 -2.86
N ILE A 94 4.43 2.21 -3.44
CA ILE A 94 4.07 3.45 -4.14
C ILE A 94 4.69 3.40 -5.52
N ILE A 95 3.89 3.60 -6.55
CA ILE A 95 4.31 3.51 -7.95
C ILE A 95 3.96 4.82 -8.63
N ILE A 96 4.95 5.42 -9.30
CA ILE A 96 4.79 6.72 -9.97
C ILE A 96 5.21 6.55 -11.42
N SER A 97 4.32 6.93 -12.34
CA SER A 97 4.65 7.09 -13.76
C SER A 97 4.99 8.56 -13.99
N LEU A 98 6.23 8.85 -14.37
CA LEU A 98 6.73 10.21 -14.49
C LEU A 98 6.19 10.91 -15.74
N ALA A 99 6.09 12.23 -15.69
CA ALA A 99 5.89 13.03 -16.89
C ALA A 99 7.14 12.97 -17.79
N LYS A 100 6.96 13.35 -19.06
CA LYS A 100 8.04 13.32 -20.04
C LYS A 100 9.18 14.27 -19.60
N ASN A 101 10.41 13.78 -19.67
CA ASN A 101 11.64 14.50 -19.28
C ASN A 101 11.80 14.79 -17.77
N GLU A 102 10.98 14.19 -16.90
CA GLU A 102 11.17 14.29 -15.45
C GLU A 102 12.15 13.23 -14.92
N GLU A 103 12.79 13.57 -13.79
CA GLU A 103 13.75 12.70 -13.11
C GLU A 103 13.13 12.05 -11.87
N THR A 104 13.54 10.80 -11.60
CA THR A 104 13.08 10.05 -10.41
C THR A 104 13.37 10.79 -9.11
N GLU A 105 14.52 11.46 -9.01
CA GLU A 105 14.92 12.10 -7.76
C GLU A 105 13.98 13.26 -7.38
N ASN A 106 13.48 14.00 -8.38
CA ASN A 106 12.51 15.08 -8.17
C ASN A 106 11.23 14.53 -7.52
N VAL A 107 10.59 13.51 -8.13
CA VAL A 107 9.33 12.95 -7.61
C VAL A 107 9.53 12.26 -6.25
N LYS A 108 10.70 11.65 -6.03
CA LYS A 108 11.07 10.99 -4.79
C LYS A 108 11.20 11.95 -3.62
N GLU A 109 11.80 13.13 -3.83
CA GLU A 109 11.91 14.14 -2.79
C GLU A 109 10.53 14.53 -2.26
N TYR A 110 9.58 14.83 -3.16
CA TYR A 110 8.21 15.18 -2.79
C TYR A 110 7.46 14.04 -2.14
N LEU A 111 7.66 12.81 -2.62
CA LEU A 111 7.09 11.62 -1.98
C LEU A 111 7.55 11.50 -0.52
N LEU A 112 8.86 11.58 -0.27
CA LEU A 112 9.41 11.48 1.07
C LEU A 112 9.03 12.67 1.95
N GLU A 113 8.90 13.87 1.39
CA GLU A 113 8.38 15.04 2.10
C GLU A 113 6.93 14.83 2.54
N GLU A 114 6.08 14.26 1.67
CA GLU A 114 4.68 14.00 1.99
C GLU A 114 4.53 12.92 3.07
N ILE A 115 5.33 11.85 3.00
CA ILE A 115 5.40 10.84 4.08
C ILE A 115 5.79 11.51 5.40
N LYS A 116 6.83 12.37 5.40
CA LYS A 116 7.23 13.13 6.60
C LYS A 116 6.12 14.06 7.10
N LYS A 117 5.32 14.66 6.23
CA LYS A 117 4.15 15.48 6.61
C LYS A 117 3.07 14.64 7.28
N VAL A 118 2.77 13.44 6.75
CA VAL A 118 1.85 12.50 7.40
C VAL A 118 2.34 12.17 8.81
N VAL A 119 3.62 11.82 8.97
CA VAL A 119 4.19 11.48 10.29
C VAL A 119 4.14 12.67 11.26
N LYS A 120 4.52 13.88 10.81
CA LYS A 120 4.63 15.05 11.69
C LYS A 120 3.32 15.76 11.99
N LYS A 121 2.41 15.84 11.02
CA LYS A 121 1.16 16.62 11.10
C LYS A 121 -0.08 15.73 11.16
N GLY A 122 0.08 14.44 10.94
CA GLY A 122 -1.01 13.48 10.87
C GLY A 122 -1.86 13.61 9.60
N ILE A 123 -2.99 12.93 9.66
CA ILE A 123 -4.07 13.01 8.68
C ILE A 123 -5.28 13.73 9.28
N THR A 124 -6.12 14.26 8.42
CA THR A 124 -7.39 14.88 8.83
C THR A 124 -8.48 13.83 8.97
N LYS A 125 -9.49 14.12 9.79
CA LYS A 125 -10.69 13.28 9.91
C LYS A 125 -11.40 13.06 8.56
N LYS A 126 -11.44 14.09 7.71
CA LYS A 126 -12.03 14.02 6.37
C LYS A 126 -11.27 13.06 5.45
N GLU A 127 -9.94 13.02 5.54
CA GLU A 127 -9.13 12.07 4.78
C GLU A 127 -9.40 10.63 5.21
N LEU A 128 -9.46 10.38 6.51
CA LEU A 128 -9.77 9.06 7.07
C LEU A 128 -11.18 8.60 6.67
N GLU A 129 -12.20 9.44 6.88
CA GLU A 129 -13.58 9.11 6.52
C GLU A 129 -13.74 8.82 5.03
N ARG A 130 -13.11 9.62 4.17
CA ARG A 130 -13.11 9.40 2.72
C ARG A 130 -12.51 8.04 2.37
N ALA A 131 -11.33 7.73 2.90
CA ALA A 131 -10.63 6.49 2.62
C ALA A 131 -11.40 5.26 3.13
N LEU A 132 -11.93 5.32 4.35
CA LEU A 132 -12.76 4.25 4.92
C LEU A 132 -14.04 4.01 4.10
N ASN A 133 -14.72 5.08 3.67
CA ASN A 133 -15.92 4.97 2.85
C ASN A 133 -15.61 4.40 1.46
N GLY A 134 -14.48 4.81 0.87
CA GLY A 134 -14.00 4.27 -0.40
C GLY A 134 -13.69 2.78 -0.31
N TYR A 135 -12.98 2.36 0.74
CA TYR A 135 -12.69 0.95 1.01
C TYR A 135 -13.98 0.15 1.19
N LYS A 136 -14.88 0.57 2.09
CA LYS A 136 -16.15 -0.13 2.37
C LYS A 136 -17.01 -0.29 1.12
N SER A 137 -17.10 0.76 0.31
CA SER A 137 -17.87 0.72 -0.93
C SER A 137 -17.25 -0.30 -1.89
N SER A 138 -15.94 -0.21 -2.13
CA SER A 138 -15.22 -1.12 -3.02
C SER A 138 -15.32 -2.58 -2.57
N TYR A 139 -15.25 -2.81 -1.26
CA TYR A 139 -15.41 -4.12 -0.65
C TYR A 139 -16.83 -4.67 -0.83
N ILE A 140 -17.88 -3.89 -0.57
CA ILE A 140 -19.26 -4.35 -0.78
C ILE A 140 -19.53 -4.63 -2.26
N TYR A 141 -19.05 -3.75 -3.16
CA TYR A 141 -19.22 -3.95 -4.61
C TYR A 141 -18.45 -5.18 -5.11
N SER A 142 -17.26 -5.46 -4.58
CA SER A 142 -16.49 -6.63 -5.01
C SER A 142 -17.22 -7.93 -4.67
N LEU A 143 -17.89 -8.02 -3.51
CA LEU A 143 -18.64 -9.19 -3.05
C LEU A 143 -19.93 -9.46 -3.84
N GLN A 144 -20.40 -8.51 -4.67
CA GLN A 144 -21.55 -8.76 -5.56
C GLN A 144 -21.19 -9.70 -6.71
N ASN A 145 -19.91 -9.83 -7.04
CA ASN A 145 -19.43 -10.79 -8.01
C ASN A 145 -19.16 -12.14 -7.32
N LEU A 146 -19.73 -13.22 -7.87
CA LEU A 146 -19.63 -14.56 -7.28
C LEU A 146 -18.18 -15.07 -7.17
N ASP A 147 -17.37 -14.84 -8.20
CA ASP A 147 -15.97 -15.29 -8.21
C ASP A 147 -15.16 -14.55 -7.14
N ASN A 148 -15.37 -13.24 -6.99
CA ASN A 148 -14.75 -12.45 -5.92
C ASN A 148 -15.20 -12.92 -4.53
N LEU A 149 -16.49 -13.21 -4.34
CA LEU A 149 -17.00 -13.74 -3.07
C LEU A 149 -16.34 -15.08 -2.73
N VAL A 150 -16.29 -16.03 -3.68
CA VAL A 150 -15.66 -17.34 -3.47
C VAL A 150 -14.15 -17.20 -3.21
N ASN A 151 -13.47 -16.33 -3.96
CA ASN A 151 -12.05 -16.03 -3.74
C ASN A 151 -11.80 -15.42 -2.35
N GLN A 152 -12.68 -14.55 -1.88
CA GLN A 152 -12.57 -13.95 -0.55
C GLN A 152 -12.76 -14.99 0.56
N ILE A 153 -13.75 -15.87 0.44
CA ILE A 153 -13.96 -17.01 1.36
C ILE A 153 -12.73 -17.92 1.39
N ASN A 154 -12.15 -18.22 0.22
CA ASN A 154 -10.93 -19.02 0.12
C ASN A 154 -9.72 -18.29 0.73
N ASN A 155 -9.63 -16.98 0.55
CA ASN A 155 -8.58 -16.16 1.16
C ASN A 155 -8.66 -16.21 2.69
N TYR A 156 -9.86 -16.04 3.26
CA TYR A 156 -10.09 -16.16 4.70
C TYR A 156 -9.75 -17.56 5.21
N ASN A 157 -10.18 -18.61 4.51
CA ASN A 157 -9.83 -19.98 4.89
C ASN A 157 -8.30 -20.18 4.89
N CYS A 158 -7.60 -19.71 3.86
CA CYS A 158 -6.15 -19.90 3.73
C CYS A 158 -5.32 -19.10 4.75
N ASN A 159 -5.77 -17.91 5.14
CA ASN A 159 -5.00 -16.99 5.99
C ASN A 159 -5.45 -17.03 7.46
N LEU A 160 -6.74 -17.20 7.72
CA LEU A 160 -7.36 -17.13 9.04
C LEU A 160 -7.87 -18.49 9.54
N ASN A 161 -7.95 -19.51 8.66
CA ASN A 161 -8.62 -20.79 8.95
C ASN A 161 -10.10 -20.64 9.37
N GLU A 162 -10.74 -19.53 9.02
CA GLU A 162 -12.14 -19.24 9.31
C GLU A 162 -12.77 -18.60 8.05
N PRO A 163 -13.46 -19.37 7.20
CA PRO A 163 -14.01 -18.87 5.93
C PRO A 163 -15.05 -17.75 6.09
N ASN A 164 -15.75 -17.66 7.23
CA ASN A 164 -16.78 -16.65 7.49
C ASN A 164 -16.23 -15.41 8.23
N SER A 165 -15.08 -14.90 7.79
CA SER A 165 -14.38 -13.79 8.47
C SER A 165 -14.82 -12.38 8.03
N PHE A 166 -15.90 -12.23 7.26
CA PHE A 166 -16.32 -10.93 6.68
C PHE A 166 -16.49 -9.82 7.72
N LEU A 167 -17.14 -10.12 8.85
CA LEU A 167 -17.36 -9.13 9.91
C LEU A 167 -16.08 -8.81 10.68
N TYR A 168 -15.23 -9.81 10.90
CA TYR A 168 -13.90 -9.61 11.47
C TYR A 168 -13.10 -8.64 10.59
N ASP A 169 -13.05 -8.92 9.29
CA ASP A 169 -12.29 -8.13 8.33
C ASP A 169 -12.79 -6.69 8.25
N LEU A 170 -14.11 -6.50 8.09
CA LEU A 170 -14.73 -5.17 8.08
C LEU A 170 -14.46 -4.39 9.39
N ASN A 171 -14.44 -5.09 10.53
CA ASN A 171 -14.16 -4.47 11.82
C ASN A 171 -12.71 -4.01 12.00
N ARG A 172 -11.75 -4.57 11.25
CA ARG A 172 -10.36 -4.05 11.25
C ARG A 172 -10.34 -2.60 10.75
N TYR A 173 -11.13 -2.28 9.73
CA TYR A 173 -11.23 -0.93 9.18
C TYR A 173 -12.12 0.00 10.01
N ASN A 174 -13.24 -0.50 10.55
CA ASN A 174 -14.16 0.32 11.35
C ASN A 174 -13.57 0.91 12.63
N LYS A 175 -12.53 0.27 13.17
CA LYS A 175 -11.89 0.68 14.42
C LYS A 175 -10.73 1.65 14.21
N LEU A 176 -10.36 1.94 12.96
CA LEU A 176 -9.19 2.75 12.66
C LEU A 176 -9.35 4.19 13.14
N GLU A 177 -8.32 4.66 13.85
CA GLU A 177 -8.18 6.02 14.34
C GLU A 177 -7.04 6.78 13.62
N LEU A 178 -7.04 8.12 13.73
CA LEU A 178 -6.08 8.99 13.04
C LEU A 178 -4.62 8.72 13.44
N ASN A 179 -4.40 8.41 14.71
CA ASN A 179 -3.10 8.07 15.28
C ASN A 179 -2.56 6.75 14.70
N GLU A 180 -3.40 5.74 14.45
CA GLU A 180 -2.98 4.47 13.88
C GLU A 180 -2.44 4.65 12.45
N ILE A 181 -3.09 5.49 11.63
CA ILE A 181 -2.59 5.79 10.28
C ILE A 181 -1.24 6.52 10.32
N THR A 182 -1.11 7.47 11.25
CA THR A 182 0.15 8.22 11.45
C THR A 182 1.26 7.29 11.94
N TRP A 183 0.92 6.39 12.86
CA TRP A 183 1.82 5.40 13.43
C TRP A 183 2.35 4.42 12.38
N VAL A 184 1.50 3.87 11.50
CA VAL A 184 1.98 2.94 10.47
C VAL A 184 2.83 3.65 9.41
N ALA A 185 2.54 4.92 9.10
CA ALA A 185 3.42 5.72 8.24
C ALA A 185 4.82 5.86 8.86
N GLU A 186 4.90 6.17 10.16
CA GLU A 186 6.17 6.27 10.87
C GLU A 186 6.89 4.92 10.98
N LYS A 187 6.16 3.87 11.37
CA LYS A 187 6.70 2.53 11.62
C LYS A 187 7.27 1.88 10.36
N TYR A 188 6.63 2.07 9.20
CA TYR A 188 6.99 1.38 7.97
C TYR A 188 7.65 2.29 6.92
N LEU A 189 7.08 3.47 6.63
CA LEU A 189 7.50 4.28 5.48
C LEU A 189 8.71 5.19 5.80
N MET A 190 9.09 5.36 7.07
CA MET A 190 10.35 6.02 7.47
C MET A 190 11.55 5.07 7.47
N LYS A 191 11.35 3.77 7.23
CA LYS A 191 12.42 2.78 7.11
C LYS A 191 13.06 2.81 5.71
N ASN A 192 14.18 2.10 5.60
CA ASN A 192 14.83 1.83 4.32
C ASN A 192 13.89 1.10 3.34
N PHE A 193 14.00 1.42 2.06
CA PHE A 193 13.13 0.92 0.99
C PHE A 193 13.92 0.47 -0.24
N ILE A 194 13.23 -0.26 -1.12
CA ILE A 194 13.72 -0.54 -2.47
C ILE A 194 13.11 0.47 -3.44
N GLU A 195 13.96 1.02 -4.29
CA GLU A 195 13.61 1.87 -5.43
C GLU A 195 13.96 1.12 -6.71
N LEU A 196 12.99 0.90 -7.58
CA LEU A 196 13.18 0.32 -8.91
C LEU A 196 12.75 1.32 -9.97
N ASP A 197 13.71 1.75 -10.78
CA ASP A 197 13.50 2.65 -11.91
C ASP A 197 13.42 1.84 -13.20
N ILE A 198 12.27 1.86 -13.84
CA ILE A 198 12.09 1.36 -15.20
C ILE A 198 12.17 2.55 -16.15
N ILE A 199 13.22 2.59 -16.97
CA ILE A 199 13.48 3.69 -17.91
C ILE A 199 13.41 3.19 -19.37
N PRO A 200 13.07 4.04 -20.35
CA PRO A 200 13.15 3.71 -21.76
C PRO A 200 14.55 3.23 -22.18
N LYS A 201 14.60 2.31 -23.15
CA LYS A 201 15.86 1.79 -23.70
C LYS A 201 16.68 2.85 -24.42
#